data_AF-Q94X55-F1
#
_entry.id   AF-Q94X55-F1
#
_cell.length_a   1.000
_cell.length_b   1.000
_cell.length_c   1.000
_cell.angle_alpha   90.00
_cell.angle_beta   90.00
_cell.angle_gamma   90.00
#
_symmetry.space_group_name_H-M   'P 1'
#
loop_
_entity.id
_entity.type
_entity.pdbx_description
1 polymer ?
#
loop_
_entity_poly.entity_id
_entity_poly.type
_entity_poly.pdbx_seq_one_letter_code
_entity_poly.pdbx_strand_id
1 'polypeptide(L)' 'MLGSVRKTHPLMKLVNNALVDLPAPSNLSI' A
#
# COMPACT_ATOMS: atom_id res chain seq x y z
N MET A 1 2.56 19.80 5.46
CA MET A 1 2.29 18.55 4.71
C MET A 1 2.05 17.45 5.72
N LEU A 2 0.79 17.14 6.04
CA LEU A 2 0.47 16.06 6.98
C LEU A 2 0.56 14.74 6.21
N GLY A 3 1.74 14.11 6.25
CA GLY A 3 1.99 12.85 5.55
C GLY A 3 1.01 11.78 6.04
N SER A 4 0.41 11.04 5.10
CA SER A 4 -0.52 9.95 5.41
C SER A 4 0.14 8.97 6.38
N VAL A 5 -0.44 8.78 7.57
CA VAL A 5 0.09 7.90 8.64
C VAL A 5 0.34 6.48 8.12
N ARG A 6 -0.44 6.05 7.12
CA ARG A 6 -0.29 4.75 6.45
C ARG A 6 1.03 4.57 5.70
N LYS A 7 1.66 5.66 5.25
CA LYS A 7 2.93 5.61 4.48
C LYS A 7 4.15 5.99 5.33
N THR A 8 3.95 6.63 6.49
CA THR A 8 5.03 7.10 7.36
C THR A 8 5.27 6.21 8.58
N HIS A 9 4.24 5.57 9.14
CA HIS A 9 4.40 4.68 10.28
C HIS A 9 4.90 3.29 9.81
N PRO A 10 5.98 2.73 10.40
CA PRO A 10 6.68 1.55 9.86
C PRO A 10 5.79 0.31 9.69
N LEU A 11 4.94 0.00 10.68
CA LEU A 11 4.01 -1.13 10.58
C LEU A 11 2.92 -0.91 9.52
N MET A 12 2.39 0.31 9.44
CA MET A 12 1.32 0.63 8.48
C MET A 12 1.85 0.70 7.05
N LYS A 13 3.12 1.11 6.87
CA LYS A 13 3.79 1.14 5.56
C LYS A 13 3.97 -0.27 4.98
N LEU A 14 4.26 -1.26 5.83
CA LEU A 14 4.35 -2.66 5.40
C LEU A 14 3.00 -3.17 4.90
N VAL A 15 1.94 -2.95 5.68
CA VAL A 15 0.57 -3.33 5.31
C VAL A 15 0.14 -2.62 4.02
N ASN A 16 0.44 -1.34 3.89
CA ASN A 16 0.11 -0.56 2.71
C ASN A 16 0.84 -1.08 1.46
N ASN A 17 2.14 -1.39 1.54
CA ASN A 17 2.90 -1.95 0.43
C ASN A 17 2.50 -3.38 0.06
N ALA A 18 1.90 -4.13 0.99
CA ALA A 18 1.47 -5.51 0.75
C ALA A 18 0.03 -5.61 0.21
N LEU A 19 -0.87 -4.72 0.62
CA LEU A 19 -2.31 -4.83 0.35
C LEU A 19 -2.87 -3.71 -0.54
N VAL A 20 -2.23 -2.55 -0.59
CA VAL A 20 -2.80 -1.34 -1.22
C VAL A 20 -1.93 -0.85 -2.37
N ASP A 21 -0.65 -0.60 -2.10
CA ASP A 21 0.32 -0.07 -3.07
C ASP A 21 1.06 -1.20 -3.81
N LEU A 22 0.63 -2.46 -3.65
CA LEU A 22 1.20 -3.57 -4.41
C LEU A 22 0.75 -3.49 -5.87
N PRO A 23 1.67 -3.49 -6.85
CA PRO A 23 1.31 -3.54 -8.27
C PRO A 23 0.72 -4.92 -8.60
N ALA A 24 -0.61 -5.02 -8.60
CA ALA A 24 -1.29 -6.19 -9.12
C ALA A 24 -1.35 -6.13 -10.66
N PRO A 25 -1.07 -7.24 -11.37
CA PRO A 25 -1.22 -7.27 -12.81
C PRO A 25 -2.68 -7.03 -13.18
N SER A 26 -2.92 -6.09 -14.10
CA SER A 26 -4.27 -5.73 -14.60
C SER A 26 -4.98 -6.87 -15.34
N ASN A 27 -4.28 -7.98 -15.56
CA ASN A 27 -4.72 -9.10 -16.39
C ASN A 27 -5.22 -10.27 -15.54
N LEU A 28 -5.39 -10.06 -14.23
CA LEU A 28 -6.13 -10.99 -13.38
C LEU A 28 -7.60 -10.88 -13.76
N SER A 29 -8.17 -12.00 -14.22
CA SER A 29 -9.62 -12.10 -14.37
C SER A 29 -10.25 -11.94 -12.99
N ILE A 30 -11.27 -11.10 -12.88
CA ILE A 30 -12.05 -10.89 -11.66
C ILE A 30 -12.77 -12.17 -11.23
#